data_AF-A0A2E8E5P4-F1
#
_entry.id   AF-A0A2E8E5P4-F1
#
_cell.length_a   1.000
_cell.length_b   1.000
_cell.length_c   1.000
_cell.angle_alpha   90.00
_cell.angle_beta   90.00
_cell.angle_gamma   90.00
#
_symmetry.space_group_name_H-M   'P 1'
#
loop_
_entity.id
_entity.type
_entity.pdbx_description
1 polymer ?
#
loop_
_entity_poly.entity_id
_entity_poly.type
_entity_poly.pdbx_seq_one_letter_code
_entity_poly.pdbx_strand_id
1 'polypeptide(L)'
;MADPAQRDESPATGNGGVDPAVKIEQLLLSGLDHYFRGRFEHAIDVWTRVLFLDRSHARARAYIDRARAAVAERLRESEALLHAGVEACDRGDVTEARALLTSAVERGGAHDDALSMLDRVERIAAAGEEDSTVTAARRRIGAQRARRGAVTRAATGRRLRMFPWLLLVALFAAATVVLYWAGSWAQLVPVRLTDQTGFTAIPENVSPAPLQVPSVSQLALERARTLVSDDRYSEALSVLVTVGIGDGARGEVDALRAAIQRELLNQLPDTDAGGAAGSADPPSGDVATR
;
A
#
# COMPACT_ATOMS: atom_id res chain seq x y z
N MET A 1 57.93 -43.59 19.32
CA MET A 1 57.69 -43.09 17.95
C MET A 1 56.23 -43.37 17.65
N ALA A 2 55.35 -42.46 18.06
CA ALA A 2 53.91 -42.62 17.96
C ALA A 2 53.44 -41.85 16.71
N ASP A 3 52.85 -42.58 15.76
CA ASP A 3 52.33 -42.04 14.51
C ASP A 3 50.90 -41.51 14.74
N PRO A 4 50.63 -40.22 14.51
CA PRO A 4 49.33 -39.60 14.72
C PRO A 4 48.43 -39.85 13.49
N ALA A 5 47.86 -41.05 13.38
CA ALA A 5 46.77 -41.30 12.44
C ALA A 5 45.43 -40.85 13.04
N GLN A 6 45.36 -39.59 13.46
CA GLN A 6 44.10 -38.88 13.61
C GLN A 6 43.61 -38.57 12.20
N ARG A 7 42.93 -39.54 11.60
CA ARG A 7 41.98 -39.23 10.54
C ARG A 7 40.83 -38.51 11.22
N ASP A 8 40.93 -37.19 11.22
CA ASP A 8 39.78 -36.31 11.28
C ASP A 8 38.88 -36.68 10.09
N GLU A 9 38.05 -37.71 10.28
CA GLU A 9 36.78 -37.76 9.59
C GLU A 9 35.98 -36.58 10.14
N SER A 10 36.21 -35.41 9.52
CA SER A 10 35.31 -34.27 9.63
C SER A 10 33.90 -34.83 9.45
N PRO A 11 33.01 -34.73 10.45
CA PRO A 11 31.62 -35.03 10.22
C PRO A 11 31.21 -34.04 9.15
N ALA A 12 30.99 -34.55 7.94
CA ALA A 12 30.28 -33.84 6.90
C ALA A 12 29.01 -33.33 7.59
N THR A 13 29.02 -32.04 7.89
CA THR A 13 27.86 -31.30 8.38
C THR A 13 26.97 -31.22 7.16
N GLY A 14 26.35 -32.36 6.83
CA GLY A 14 25.17 -32.46 6.01
C GLY A 14 24.14 -31.65 6.76
N ASN A 15 24.12 -30.36 6.44
CA ASN A 15 23.25 -29.37 7.02
C ASN A 15 21.84 -29.78 6.58
N GLY A 16 21.18 -30.62 7.37
CA GLY A 16 19.78 -31.01 7.20
C GLY A 16 18.80 -29.85 7.43
N GLY A 17 19.29 -28.62 7.53
CA GLY A 17 18.52 -27.40 7.37
C GLY A 17 18.42 -27.06 5.90
N VAL A 18 17.19 -26.94 5.39
CA VAL A 18 16.86 -26.44 4.06
C VAL A 18 17.81 -25.29 3.69
N ASP A 19 18.47 -25.40 2.53
CA ASP A 19 19.35 -24.38 1.97
C ASP A 19 18.70 -22.99 2.11
N PRO A 20 19.38 -21.99 2.72
CA PRO A 20 18.86 -20.63 2.84
C PRO A 20 18.27 -20.07 1.54
N ALA A 21 18.83 -20.41 0.38
CA ALA A 21 18.31 -20.00 -0.92
C ALA A 21 16.92 -20.60 -1.20
N VAL A 22 16.72 -21.89 -0.92
CA VAL A 22 15.42 -22.56 -1.06
C VAL A 22 14.41 -21.96 -0.08
N LYS A 23 14.85 -21.64 1.15
CA LYS A 23 13.97 -21.02 2.15
C LYS A 23 13.52 -19.62 1.75
N ILE A 24 14.43 -18.83 1.18
CA ILE A 24 14.14 -17.51 0.62
C ILE A 24 13.08 -17.60 -0.47
N GLU A 25 13.24 -18.51 -1.44
CA GLU A 25 12.28 -18.66 -2.53
C GLU A 25 10.89 -19.09 -2.03
N GLN A 26 10.83 -20.03 -1.09
CA GLN A 26 9.56 -20.43 -0.45
C GLN A 26 8.86 -19.26 0.25
N LEU A 27 9.61 -18.41 0.96
CA LEU A 27 9.05 -17.23 1.61
C LEU A 27 8.58 -16.19 0.57
N LEU A 28 9.32 -15.99 -0.52
CA LEU A 28 8.91 -15.10 -1.60
C LEU A 28 7.57 -15.53 -2.21
N LEU A 29 7.43 -16.82 -2.56
CA LEU A 29 6.20 -17.40 -3.09
C LEU A 29 5.05 -17.35 -2.08
N SER A 30 5.31 -17.66 -0.82
CA SER A 30 4.30 -17.57 0.24
C SER A 30 3.82 -16.12 0.44
N GLY A 31 4.70 -15.12 0.42
CA GLY A 31 4.29 -13.72 0.52
C GLY A 31 3.47 -13.26 -0.69
N LEU A 32 3.76 -13.77 -1.90
CA LEU A 32 2.95 -13.51 -3.09
C LEU A 32 1.52 -14.05 -2.95
N ASP A 33 1.36 -15.24 -2.36
CA ASP A 33 0.04 -15.84 -2.07
C ASP A 33 -0.82 -14.93 -1.17
N HIS A 34 -0.20 -14.31 -0.16
CA HIS A 34 -0.85 -13.32 0.71
C HIS A 34 -1.17 -12.02 -0.04
N TYR A 35 -0.23 -11.53 -0.85
CA TYR A 35 -0.40 -10.30 -1.63
C TYR A 35 -1.61 -10.40 -2.59
N PHE A 36 -1.72 -11.50 -3.34
CA PHE A 36 -2.84 -11.70 -4.26
C PHE A 36 -4.19 -11.90 -3.56
N ARG A 37 -4.20 -12.29 -2.29
CA ARG A 37 -5.43 -12.35 -1.48
C ARG A 37 -5.75 -11.02 -0.77
N GLY A 38 -5.07 -9.93 -1.12
CA GLY A 38 -5.26 -8.60 -0.51
C GLY A 38 -4.76 -8.48 0.93
N ARG A 39 -4.05 -9.50 1.44
CA ARG A 39 -3.49 -9.53 2.80
C ARG A 39 -2.09 -8.93 2.81
N PHE A 40 -2.01 -7.64 2.50
CA PHE A 40 -0.74 -6.94 2.29
C PHE A 40 0.17 -6.94 3.53
N GLU A 41 -0.38 -6.77 4.75
CA GLU A 41 0.42 -6.79 5.98
C GLU A 41 1.11 -8.15 6.19
N HIS A 42 0.37 -9.25 6.02
CA HIS A 42 0.95 -10.59 6.10
C HIS A 42 2.00 -10.84 5.01
N ALA A 43 1.81 -10.29 3.80
CA ALA A 43 2.83 -10.38 2.75
C ALA A 43 4.11 -9.64 3.16
N ILE A 44 3.99 -8.44 3.76
CA ILE A 44 5.10 -7.65 4.29
C ILE A 44 5.85 -8.44 5.39
N ASP A 45 5.12 -9.05 6.33
CA ASP A 45 5.72 -9.85 7.40
C ASP A 45 6.54 -11.02 6.84
N VAL A 46 5.98 -11.75 5.88
CA VAL A 46 6.65 -12.91 5.26
C VAL A 46 7.90 -12.47 4.49
N TRP A 47 7.84 -11.40 3.71
CA TRP A 47 9.01 -10.89 2.98
C TRP A 47 10.04 -10.22 3.90
N THR A 48 9.64 -9.68 5.04
CA THR A 48 10.58 -9.17 6.06
C THR A 48 11.43 -10.32 6.62
N ARG A 49 10.89 -11.54 6.70
CA ARG A 49 11.66 -12.75 7.04
C ARG A 49 12.74 -13.09 6.00
N VAL A 50 12.51 -12.77 4.73
CA VAL A 50 13.55 -12.89 3.69
C VAL A 50 14.69 -11.92 3.99
N LEU A 51 14.38 -10.69 4.40
CA LEU A 51 15.40 -9.68 4.77
C LEU A 51 16.21 -10.05 6.02
N PHE A 52 15.70 -10.92 6.90
CA PHE A 52 16.49 -11.47 8.00
C PHE A 52 17.49 -12.54 7.54
N LEU A 53 17.19 -13.27 6.45
CA LEU A 53 18.11 -14.26 5.87
C LEU A 53 19.13 -13.61 4.94
N ASP A 54 18.67 -12.71 4.08
CA ASP A 54 19.51 -11.85 3.24
C ASP A 54 19.02 -10.40 3.35
N ARG A 55 19.74 -9.63 4.16
CA ARG A 55 19.46 -8.21 4.39
C ARG A 55 19.47 -7.40 3.10
N SER A 56 20.20 -7.85 2.07
CA SER A 56 20.41 -7.16 0.80
C SER A 56 19.47 -7.60 -0.34
N HIS A 57 18.52 -8.51 -0.08
CA HIS A 57 17.68 -9.10 -1.11
C HIS A 57 16.80 -8.07 -1.85
N ALA A 58 17.13 -7.79 -3.12
CA ALA A 58 16.47 -6.75 -3.91
C ALA A 58 14.96 -7.01 -4.14
N ARG A 59 14.61 -8.24 -4.57
CA ARG A 59 13.20 -8.62 -4.85
C ARG A 59 12.28 -8.47 -3.63
N ALA A 60 12.71 -8.93 -2.46
CA ALA A 60 11.93 -8.83 -1.23
C ALA A 60 11.64 -7.37 -0.85
N ARG A 61 12.63 -6.48 -0.99
CA ARG A 61 12.41 -5.03 -0.75
C ARG A 61 11.39 -4.43 -1.69
N ALA A 62 11.56 -4.66 -3.01
CA ALA A 62 10.62 -4.16 -4.00
C ALA A 62 9.17 -4.65 -3.76
N TYR A 63 9.02 -5.90 -3.32
CA TYR A 63 7.72 -6.46 -2.96
C TYR A 63 7.12 -5.81 -1.70
N ILE A 64 7.93 -5.60 -0.65
CA ILE A 64 7.50 -4.88 0.55
C ILE A 64 7.05 -3.45 0.21
N ASP A 65 7.82 -2.73 -0.60
CA ASP A 65 7.49 -1.36 -1.00
C ASP A 65 6.16 -1.31 -1.77
N ARG A 66 5.94 -2.26 -2.69
CA ARG A 66 4.68 -2.39 -3.42
C ARG A 66 3.50 -2.76 -2.52
N ALA A 67 3.69 -3.62 -1.53
CA ALA A 67 2.65 -3.95 -0.55
C ALA A 67 2.32 -2.76 0.35
N ARG A 68 3.33 -2.00 0.79
CA ARG A 68 3.12 -0.76 1.55
C ARG A 68 2.35 0.28 0.75
N ALA A 69 2.66 0.44 -0.53
CA ALA A 69 1.88 1.31 -1.42
C ALA A 69 0.41 0.86 -1.52
N ALA A 70 0.16 -0.45 -1.62
CA ALA A 70 -1.20 -0.99 -1.64
C ALA A 70 -1.97 -0.76 -0.32
N VAL A 71 -1.29 -0.85 0.83
CA VAL A 71 -1.85 -0.51 2.15
C VAL A 71 -2.22 0.98 2.20
N ALA A 72 -1.32 1.85 1.75
CA ALA A 72 -1.55 3.29 1.73
C ALA A 72 -2.75 3.68 0.84
N GLU A 73 -2.89 3.03 -0.31
CA GLU A 73 -4.04 3.28 -1.18
C GLU A 73 -5.35 2.80 -0.56
N ARG A 74 -5.35 1.60 0.03
CA ARG A 74 -6.51 1.07 0.74
C ARG A 74 -6.95 2.00 1.89
N LEU A 75 -5.99 2.57 2.62
CA LEU A 75 -6.25 3.55 3.66
C LEU A 75 -6.87 4.83 3.08
N ARG A 76 -6.31 5.34 1.98
CA ARG A 76 -6.86 6.53 1.29
C ARG A 76 -8.30 6.32 0.84
N GLU A 77 -8.61 5.17 0.24
CA GLU A 77 -9.98 4.81 -0.16
C GLU A 77 -10.92 4.74 1.05
N SER A 78 -10.48 4.12 2.14
CA SER A 78 -11.29 4.01 3.36
C SER A 78 -11.57 5.38 4.00
N GLU A 79 -10.60 6.29 3.99
CA GLU A 79 -10.75 7.65 4.49
C GLU A 79 -11.71 8.47 3.61
N ALA A 80 -11.61 8.33 2.29
CA ALA A 80 -12.56 8.95 1.37
C ALA A 80 -14.01 8.46 1.61
N LEU A 81 -14.18 7.16 1.86
CA LEU A 81 -15.49 6.58 2.20
C LEU A 81 -15.99 7.06 3.57
N LEU A 82 -15.11 7.19 4.56
CA LEU A 82 -15.44 7.75 5.86
C LEU A 82 -15.98 9.16 5.70
N HIS A 83 -15.27 10.03 4.99
CA HIS A 83 -15.70 11.40 4.73
C HIS A 83 -17.05 11.46 4.01
N ALA A 84 -17.22 10.69 2.93
CA ALA A 84 -18.49 10.63 2.21
C ALA A 84 -19.64 10.11 3.10
N GLY A 85 -19.36 9.14 3.98
CA GLY A 85 -20.33 8.62 4.96
C GLY A 85 -20.75 9.66 6.00
N VAL A 86 -19.81 10.48 6.48
CA VAL A 86 -20.10 11.61 7.39
C VAL A 86 -20.95 12.66 6.67
N GLU A 87 -20.63 13.03 5.44
CA GLU A 87 -21.45 13.96 4.66
C GLU A 87 -22.87 13.44 4.43
N ALA A 88 -23.04 12.14 4.17
CA ALA A 88 -24.36 11.52 4.07
C ALA A 88 -25.12 11.54 5.42
N CYS A 89 -24.43 11.37 6.55
CA CYS A 89 -25.03 11.54 7.87
C CYS A 89 -25.56 12.96 8.06
N ASP A 90 -24.76 13.96 7.67
CA ASP A 90 -25.12 15.38 7.83
C ASP A 90 -26.30 15.78 6.94
N ARG A 91 -26.48 15.12 5.79
CA ARG A 91 -27.68 15.25 4.94
C ARG A 91 -28.91 14.53 5.52
N GLY A 92 -28.73 13.62 6.48
CA GLY A 92 -29.80 12.78 7.02
C GLY A 92 -30.07 11.50 6.21
N ASP A 93 -29.21 11.18 5.23
CA ASP A 93 -29.32 9.99 4.39
C ASP A 93 -28.73 8.76 5.12
N VAL A 94 -29.45 8.29 6.15
CA VAL A 94 -29.03 7.22 7.08
C VAL A 94 -28.63 5.92 6.35
N THR A 95 -29.33 5.56 5.26
CA THR A 95 -29.07 4.33 4.50
C THR A 95 -27.77 4.41 3.72
N GLU A 96 -27.53 5.54 3.03
CA GLU A 96 -26.31 5.80 2.28
C GLU A 96 -25.11 5.91 3.23
N ALA A 97 -25.27 6.66 4.32
CA ALA A 97 -24.25 6.80 5.35
C ALA A 97 -23.81 5.45 5.91
N ARG A 98 -24.76 4.57 6.26
CA ARG A 98 -24.44 3.22 6.75
C ARG A 98 -23.64 2.43 5.71
N ALA A 99 -24.07 2.43 4.45
CA ALA A 99 -23.39 1.68 3.39
C ALA A 99 -21.95 2.15 3.17
N LEU A 100 -21.73 3.47 3.14
CA LEU A 100 -20.40 4.07 2.97
C LEU A 100 -19.48 3.77 4.17
N LEU A 101 -19.98 3.93 5.39
CA LEU A 101 -19.19 3.68 6.60
C LEU A 101 -18.87 2.18 6.78
N THR A 102 -19.81 1.28 6.48
CA THR A 102 -19.53 -0.17 6.44
C THR A 102 -18.45 -0.49 5.40
N SER A 103 -18.54 0.10 4.21
CA SER A 103 -17.53 -0.08 3.15
C SER A 103 -16.15 0.43 3.56
N ALA A 104 -16.08 1.51 4.36
CA ALA A 104 -14.83 2.04 4.92
C ALA A 104 -14.21 1.06 5.92
N VAL A 105 -15.02 0.48 6.81
CA VAL A 105 -14.60 -0.53 7.79
C VAL A 105 -14.05 -1.78 7.10
N GLU A 106 -14.71 -2.28 6.07
CA GLU A 106 -14.28 -3.47 5.32
C GLU A 106 -12.92 -3.28 4.63
N ARG A 107 -12.62 -2.04 4.22
CA ARG A 107 -11.32 -1.67 3.64
C ARG A 107 -10.23 -1.47 4.71
N GLY A 108 -10.57 -1.50 5.99
CA GLY A 108 -9.58 -1.61 7.07
C GLY A 108 -8.79 -0.33 7.33
N GLY A 109 -9.35 0.85 7.08
CA GLY A 109 -8.82 2.10 7.64
C GLY A 109 -9.76 2.70 8.68
N ALA A 110 -9.25 3.72 9.40
CA ALA A 110 -9.91 4.49 10.49
C ALA A 110 -11.05 3.75 11.22
N HIS A 111 -10.76 2.54 11.72
CA HIS A 111 -11.78 1.61 12.18
C HIS A 111 -12.60 2.17 13.34
N ASP A 112 -11.95 2.81 14.31
CA ASP A 112 -12.60 3.36 15.50
C ASP A 112 -13.55 4.51 15.15
N ASP A 113 -13.11 5.43 14.27
CA ASP A 113 -13.93 6.57 13.83
C ASP A 113 -15.12 6.10 12.99
N ALA A 114 -14.90 5.15 12.08
CA ALA A 114 -15.96 4.59 11.24
C ALA A 114 -17.00 3.83 12.07
N LEU A 115 -16.57 3.04 13.07
CA LEU A 115 -17.48 2.35 13.98
C LEU A 115 -18.26 3.32 14.88
N SER A 116 -17.61 4.36 15.39
CA SER A 116 -18.25 5.42 16.17
C SER A 116 -19.35 6.13 15.36
N MET A 117 -19.08 6.42 14.09
CA MET A 117 -20.07 7.01 13.19
C MET A 117 -21.19 6.03 12.84
N LEU A 118 -20.90 4.74 12.66
CA LEU A 118 -21.92 3.70 12.45
C LEU A 118 -22.87 3.60 13.65
N ASP A 119 -22.35 3.56 14.88
CA ASP A 119 -23.17 3.55 16.10
C ASP A 119 -24.07 4.80 16.18
N ARG A 120 -23.54 5.96 15.78
CA ARG A 120 -24.34 7.19 15.69
C ARG A 120 -25.47 7.07 14.66
N VAL A 121 -25.19 6.54 13.46
CA VAL A 121 -26.19 6.32 12.39
C VAL A 121 -27.26 5.34 12.84
N GLU A 122 -26.89 4.27 13.54
CA GLU A 122 -27.82 3.29 14.09
C GLU A 122 -28.75 3.88 15.15
N ARG A 123 -28.24 4.75 16.04
CA ARG A 123 -29.09 5.47 17.00
C ARG A 123 -30.07 6.43 16.34
N ILE A 124 -29.65 7.14 15.29
CA ILE A 124 -30.54 8.02 14.52
C ILE A 124 -31.62 7.20 13.82
N ALA A 125 -31.25 6.06 13.23
CA ALA A 125 -32.19 5.15 12.58
C ALA A 125 -33.25 4.63 13.57
N ALA A 126 -32.82 4.16 14.74
CA ALA A 126 -33.72 3.64 15.77
C ALA A 126 -34.72 4.70 16.27
N ALA A 127 -34.25 5.94 16.51
CA ALA A 127 -35.12 7.04 16.91
C ALA A 127 -36.17 7.39 15.83
N GLY A 128 -35.81 7.31 14.55
CA GLY A 128 -36.74 7.55 13.44
C GLY A 128 -37.84 6.47 13.31
N GLU A 129 -37.51 5.21 13.61
CA GLU A 129 -38.47 4.11 13.62
C GLU A 129 -39.46 4.22 14.79
N GLU A 130 -38.98 4.58 15.98
CA GLU A 130 -39.82 4.80 17.15
C GLU A 130 -40.81 5.95 16.93
N ASP A 131 -40.38 7.09 16.38
CA ASP A 131 -41.27 8.22 16.13
C ASP A 131 -42.33 7.89 15.07
N SER A 132 -41.96 7.10 14.06
CA SER A 132 -42.88 6.63 13.01
C SER A 132 -43.95 5.68 13.55
N THR A 133 -43.56 4.72 14.39
CA THR A 133 -44.49 3.75 15.00
C THR A 133 -45.41 4.40 16.02
N VAL A 134 -44.90 5.31 16.85
CA VAL A 134 -45.69 6.09 17.82
C VAL A 134 -46.66 7.02 17.10
N THR A 135 -46.22 7.70 16.03
CA THR A 135 -47.09 8.56 15.22
C THR A 135 -48.19 7.76 14.53
N ALA A 136 -47.87 6.59 13.98
CA ALA A 136 -48.87 5.69 13.38
C ALA A 136 -49.88 5.15 14.42
N ALA A 137 -49.40 4.74 15.59
CA ALA A 137 -50.25 4.28 16.69
C ALA A 137 -51.18 5.41 17.20
N ARG A 138 -50.65 6.62 17.36
CA ARG A 138 -51.43 7.80 17.77
C ARG A 138 -52.47 8.19 16.71
N ARG A 139 -52.16 8.10 15.42
CA ARG A 139 -53.14 8.28 14.34
C ARG A 139 -54.28 7.25 14.41
N ARG A 140 -53.96 5.98 14.66
CA ARG A 140 -54.99 4.92 14.80
C ARG A 140 -55.91 5.17 16.01
N ILE A 141 -55.32 5.47 17.16
CA ILE A 141 -56.08 5.77 18.39
C ILE A 141 -56.90 7.06 18.24
N GLY A 142 -56.34 8.09 17.58
CA GLY A 142 -57.04 9.34 17.27
C GLY A 142 -58.22 9.13 16.33
N ALA A 143 -58.07 8.32 15.28
CA ALA A 143 -59.15 7.95 14.37
C ALA A 143 -60.27 7.14 15.07
N GLN A 144 -59.90 6.28 16.03
CA GLN A 144 -60.87 5.56 16.87
C GLN A 144 -61.59 6.47 17.89
N ARG A 145 -60.90 7.47 18.45
CA ARG A 145 -61.51 8.47 19.35
C ARG A 145 -62.41 9.46 18.61
N ALA A 146 -62.04 9.87 17.40
CA ALA A 146 -62.87 10.76 16.58
C ALA A 146 -64.24 10.12 16.22
N ARG A 147 -64.33 8.80 16.23
CA ARG A 147 -65.60 8.06 16.09
C ARG A 147 -66.40 7.89 17.39
N ARG A 148 -65.87 8.27 18.56
CA ARG A 148 -66.49 7.98 19.87
C ARG A 148 -66.72 9.18 20.80
N GLY A 149 -66.43 10.40 20.41
CA GLY A 149 -66.96 11.57 21.12
C GLY A 149 -65.96 12.70 21.27
N ALA A 150 -66.41 13.88 20.82
CA ALA A 150 -65.94 15.15 21.32
C ALA A 150 -66.31 15.27 22.81
N VAL A 151 -65.34 15.10 23.71
CA VAL A 151 -65.41 15.62 25.07
C VAL A 151 -64.06 16.22 25.42
N THR A 152 -64.09 17.53 25.65
CA THR A 152 -62.97 18.36 26.06
C THR A 152 -62.40 17.90 27.40
N ARG A 153 -61.06 17.92 27.53
CA ARG A 153 -60.45 18.29 28.81
C ARG A 153 -59.08 18.93 28.61
N ALA A 154 -59.00 20.15 29.09
CA ALA A 154 -57.78 20.89 29.33
C ALA A 154 -56.94 20.21 30.44
N ALA A 155 -55.62 20.31 30.33
CA ALA A 155 -54.71 20.24 31.48
C ALA A 155 -53.34 20.87 31.14
N THR A 156 -53.25 22.13 31.51
CA THR A 156 -52.13 22.92 32.06
C THR A 156 -50.82 22.19 32.43
N GLY A 157 -49.72 22.71 31.86
CA GLY A 157 -48.54 23.24 32.58
C GLY A 157 -47.78 22.39 33.61
N ARG A 158 -46.53 22.02 33.26
CA ARG A 158 -45.41 21.99 34.23
C ARG A 158 -44.06 22.13 33.51
N ARG A 159 -43.64 23.38 33.25
CA ARG A 159 -42.27 23.71 32.87
C ARG A 159 -41.41 23.93 34.11
N LEU A 160 -40.13 23.62 33.95
CA LEU A 160 -38.96 24.10 34.70
C LEU A 160 -38.75 23.60 36.14
N ARG A 161 -38.12 22.42 36.24
CA ARG A 161 -37.22 22.08 37.37
C ARG A 161 -36.12 21.09 36.96
N MET A 162 -35.52 21.27 35.78
CA MET A 162 -34.37 20.46 35.31
C MET A 162 -33.14 21.28 34.88
N PHE A 163 -33.20 22.61 34.97
CA PHE A 163 -32.03 23.47 34.69
C PHE A 163 -30.85 23.30 35.66
N PRO A 164 -31.00 23.05 36.97
CA PRO A 164 -29.83 22.91 37.84
C PRO A 164 -29.10 21.56 37.66
N TRP A 165 -29.76 20.54 37.11
CA TRP A 165 -29.15 19.22 36.92
C TRP A 165 -28.29 19.17 35.66
N LEU A 166 -28.71 19.84 34.59
CA LEU A 166 -27.94 19.97 33.35
C LEU A 166 -26.67 20.80 33.53
N LEU A 167 -26.69 21.81 34.42
CA LEU A 167 -25.54 22.65 34.72
C LEU A 167 -24.45 21.87 35.50
N LEU A 168 -24.84 20.97 36.40
CA LEU A 168 -23.90 20.09 37.12
C LEU A 168 -23.24 19.06 36.19
N VAL A 169 -23.99 18.49 35.24
CA VAL A 169 -23.43 17.55 34.24
C VAL A 169 -22.46 18.26 33.30
N ALA A 170 -22.78 19.48 32.86
CA ALA A 170 -21.89 20.28 32.02
C ALA A 170 -20.58 20.66 32.74
N LEU A 171 -20.65 21.01 34.04
CA LEU A 171 -19.46 21.32 34.84
C LEU A 171 -18.56 20.10 35.02
N PHE A 172 -19.15 18.91 35.25
CA PHE A 172 -18.41 17.66 35.39
C PHE A 172 -17.73 17.24 34.08
N ALA A 173 -18.42 17.39 32.95
CA ALA A 173 -17.84 17.11 31.62
C ALA A 173 -16.70 18.07 31.26
N ALA A 174 -16.78 19.35 31.67
CA ALA A 174 -15.70 20.30 31.46
C ALA A 174 -14.45 19.95 32.30
N ALA A 175 -14.64 19.51 33.55
CA ALA A 175 -13.54 19.11 34.43
C ALA A 175 -12.80 17.87 33.93
N THR A 176 -13.52 16.89 33.34
CA THR A 176 -12.90 15.68 32.78
C THR A 176 -12.10 15.98 31.51
N VAL A 177 -12.56 16.89 30.66
CA VAL A 177 -11.82 17.31 29.45
C VAL A 177 -10.53 18.05 29.80
N VAL A 178 -10.54 18.91 30.82
CA VAL A 178 -9.32 19.61 31.30
C VAL A 178 -8.32 18.62 31.90
N LEU A 179 -8.79 17.62 32.65
CA LEU A 179 -7.91 16.59 33.24
C LEU A 179 -7.32 15.66 32.15
N TYR A 180 -8.07 15.40 31.08
CA TYR A 180 -7.62 14.60 29.94
C TYR A 180 -6.58 15.35 29.06
N TRP A 181 -6.75 16.66 28.91
CA TRP A 181 -5.76 17.51 28.23
C TRP A 181 -4.48 17.72 29.06
N ALA A 182 -4.58 17.81 30.39
CA ALA A 182 -3.41 17.92 31.27
C ALA A 182 -2.60 16.60 31.38
N GLY A 183 -3.26 15.44 31.29
CA GLY A 183 -2.60 14.13 31.34
C GLY A 183 -1.96 13.68 30.02
N SER A 184 -2.54 14.07 28.88
CA SER A 184 -2.09 13.61 27.56
C SER A 184 -0.82 14.30 27.04
N TRP A 185 -0.40 15.40 27.66
CA TRP A 185 0.85 16.08 27.33
C TRP A 185 2.06 15.58 28.14
N ALA A 186 1.86 14.74 29.17
CA ALA A 186 2.95 14.15 29.93
C ALA A 186 3.61 12.93 29.22
N GLN A 187 2.97 12.37 28.19
CA GLN A 187 3.52 11.24 27.41
C GLN A 187 4.17 11.64 26.08
N LEU A 188 4.14 12.94 25.74
CA LEU A 188 4.79 13.52 24.55
C LEU A 188 5.93 14.48 24.92
N VAL A 189 6.42 14.44 26.15
CA VAL A 189 7.74 15.00 26.49
C VAL A 189 8.76 13.90 26.20
N PRO A 190 9.52 13.94 25.08
CA PRO A 190 10.74 13.17 25.00
C PRO A 190 11.60 13.58 26.19
N VAL A 191 12.02 12.60 26.98
CA VAL A 191 13.10 12.74 27.96
C VAL A 191 14.24 13.47 27.26
N ARG A 192 14.33 14.78 27.48
CA ARG A 192 15.53 15.56 27.18
C ARG A 192 16.52 15.09 28.23
N LEU A 193 17.49 14.29 27.80
CA LEU A 193 18.76 14.18 28.49
C LEU A 193 19.33 15.60 28.57
N THR A 194 19.09 16.27 29.69
CA THR A 194 19.79 17.50 30.05
C THR A 194 21.16 17.11 30.60
N ASP A 195 22.17 17.78 30.05
CA ASP A 195 23.54 17.93 30.53
C ASP A 195 24.49 16.72 30.56
N GLN A 196 25.13 16.50 29.42
CA GLN A 196 26.59 16.45 29.40
C GLN A 196 27.11 17.75 28.76
N THR A 197 27.17 18.81 29.54
CA THR A 197 27.97 20.00 29.23
C THR A 197 29.43 19.70 29.52
N GLY A 198 30.15 19.30 28.47
CA GLY A 198 31.55 18.96 28.60
C GLY A 198 32.26 18.73 27.28
N PHE A 199 31.92 19.43 26.19
CA PHE A 199 32.85 19.56 25.08
C PHE A 199 32.93 21.00 24.57
N THR A 200 34.17 21.48 24.66
CA THR A 200 34.70 22.78 24.27
C THR A 200 34.41 23.13 22.82
N ALA A 201 34.18 24.41 22.60
CA ALA A 201 34.11 25.06 21.29
C ALA A 201 35.27 24.64 20.37
N ILE A 202 34.93 24.27 19.13
CA ILE A 202 35.85 24.18 17.98
C ILE A 202 35.27 25.12 16.91
N PRO A 203 36.09 25.99 16.28
CA PRO A 203 35.60 27.10 15.48
C PRO A 203 35.18 26.68 14.06
N GLU A 204 34.26 27.47 13.53
CA GLU A 204 34.22 28.00 12.17
C GLU A 204 34.55 27.06 11.00
N ASN A 205 33.48 26.61 10.34
CA ASN A 205 33.28 26.67 8.90
C ASN A 205 34.46 26.24 8.00
N VAL A 206 34.48 24.95 7.65
CA VAL A 206 34.93 24.50 6.34
C VAL A 206 33.84 23.58 5.80
N SER A 207 33.11 24.04 4.77
CA SER A 207 32.23 23.17 4.00
C SER A 207 33.05 22.05 3.36
N PRO A 208 32.79 20.76 3.64
CA PRO A 208 33.33 19.71 2.80
C PRO A 208 32.61 19.76 1.45
N ALA A 209 33.38 19.88 0.37
CA ALA A 209 32.87 19.78 -1.00
C ALA A 209 32.00 18.51 -1.14
N PRO A 210 30.83 18.59 -1.81
CA PRO A 210 29.97 17.43 -1.98
C PRO A 210 30.73 16.37 -2.77
N LEU A 211 30.92 15.19 -2.16
CA LEU A 211 31.48 14.03 -2.84
C LEU A 211 30.57 13.70 -4.04
N GLN A 212 31.09 13.86 -5.26
CA GLN A 212 30.41 13.48 -6.49
C GLN A 212 30.40 11.95 -6.56
N VAL A 213 29.39 11.34 -5.95
CA VAL A 213 29.12 9.91 -6.14
C VAL A 213 28.57 9.77 -7.56
N PRO A 214 29.19 8.97 -8.45
CA PRO A 214 28.68 8.75 -9.80
C PRO A 214 27.23 8.30 -9.73
N SER A 215 26.36 8.92 -10.52
CA SER A 215 24.96 8.50 -10.56
C SER A 215 24.88 7.06 -11.08
N VAL A 216 23.86 6.31 -10.64
CA VAL A 216 23.64 4.92 -11.07
C VAL A 216 23.57 4.82 -12.61
N SER A 217 23.04 5.86 -13.26
CA SER A 217 23.04 6.03 -14.72
C SER A 217 24.44 6.18 -15.33
N GLN A 218 25.35 6.92 -14.70
CA GLN A 218 26.72 7.09 -15.18
C GLN A 218 27.49 5.76 -15.11
N LEU A 219 27.35 5.02 -14.02
CA LEU A 219 27.98 3.70 -13.87
C LEU A 219 27.42 2.69 -14.89
N ALA A 220 26.12 2.74 -15.17
CA ALA A 220 25.49 1.90 -16.19
C ALA A 220 25.98 2.26 -17.61
N LEU A 221 26.18 3.55 -17.91
CA LEU A 221 26.74 4.01 -19.17
C LEU A 221 28.19 3.59 -19.35
N GLU A 222 29.03 3.72 -18.32
CA GLU A 222 30.42 3.26 -18.37
C GLU A 222 30.48 1.75 -18.62
N ARG A 223 29.66 0.97 -17.91
CA ARG A 223 29.58 -0.49 -18.10
C ARG A 223 29.04 -0.87 -19.48
N ALA A 224 28.08 -0.14 -20.03
CA ALA A 224 27.60 -0.38 -21.38
C ALA A 224 28.70 -0.09 -22.41
N ARG A 225 29.50 0.96 -22.23
CA ARG A 225 30.64 1.27 -23.11
C ARG A 225 31.72 0.19 -23.08
N THR A 226 32.03 -0.37 -21.92
CA THR A 226 32.98 -1.50 -21.83
C THR A 226 32.44 -2.75 -22.52
N LEU A 227 31.13 -3.01 -22.44
CA LEU A 227 30.52 -4.16 -23.13
C LEU A 227 30.50 -3.98 -24.66
N VAL A 228 30.40 -2.74 -25.14
CA VAL A 228 30.51 -2.43 -26.57
C VAL A 228 31.95 -2.62 -27.07
N SER A 229 32.97 -2.26 -26.29
CA SER A 229 34.36 -2.54 -26.67
C SER A 229 34.69 -4.04 -26.71
N ASP A 230 33.93 -4.84 -25.95
CA ASP A 230 34.06 -6.30 -25.89
C ASP A 230 33.20 -7.01 -26.97
N ASP A 231 32.62 -6.27 -27.94
CA ASP A 231 31.77 -6.78 -29.03
C ASP A 231 30.45 -7.45 -28.54
N ARG A 232 30.05 -7.21 -27.29
CA ARG A 232 28.88 -7.82 -26.63
C ARG A 232 27.67 -6.90 -26.65
N TYR A 233 27.21 -6.57 -27.86
CA TYR A 233 26.14 -5.59 -28.11
C TYR A 233 24.79 -5.93 -27.45
N SER A 234 24.41 -7.21 -27.40
CA SER A 234 23.14 -7.66 -26.82
C SER A 234 23.08 -7.45 -25.30
N GLU A 235 24.21 -7.62 -24.62
CA GLU A 235 24.34 -7.40 -23.18
C GLU A 235 24.47 -5.92 -22.84
N ALA A 236 25.12 -5.13 -23.70
CA ALA A 236 25.11 -3.68 -23.59
C ALA A 236 23.68 -3.12 -23.66
N LEU A 237 22.84 -3.65 -24.56
CA LEU A 237 21.43 -3.24 -24.67
C LEU A 237 20.60 -3.63 -23.44
N SER A 238 20.84 -4.81 -22.84
CA SER A 238 20.08 -5.25 -21.66
C SER A 238 20.39 -4.37 -20.44
N VAL A 239 21.64 -3.97 -20.24
CA VAL A 239 22.07 -3.04 -19.18
C VAL A 239 21.45 -1.65 -19.39
N LEU A 240 21.34 -1.17 -20.63
CA LEU A 240 20.71 0.12 -20.95
C LEU A 240 19.19 0.11 -20.82
N VAL A 241 18.52 -1.05 -20.91
CA VAL A 241 17.06 -1.17 -20.67
C VAL A 241 16.71 -1.01 -19.20
N THR A 242 17.62 -1.38 -18.30
CA THR A 242 17.43 -1.23 -16.84
C THR A 242 17.55 0.20 -16.31
N VAL A 243 18.02 1.16 -17.11
CA VAL A 243 18.11 2.58 -16.72
C VAL A 243 16.74 3.25 -16.90
N GLY A 244 16.11 3.60 -15.78
CA GLY A 244 14.73 4.11 -15.72
C GLY A 244 14.54 5.54 -16.20
N ILE A 245 13.30 5.85 -16.59
CA ILE A 245 12.78 7.04 -17.29
C ILE A 245 13.02 8.40 -16.57
N GLY A 246 13.67 8.43 -15.40
CA GLY A 246 13.82 9.62 -14.54
C GLY A 246 15.18 10.31 -14.55
N ASP A 247 16.20 9.78 -15.23
CA ASP A 247 17.58 10.30 -15.12
C ASP A 247 17.94 11.30 -16.22
N GLY A 248 18.68 12.37 -15.87
CA GLY A 248 19.18 13.39 -16.80
C GLY A 248 20.11 12.85 -17.91
N ALA A 249 20.52 11.58 -17.83
CA ALA A 249 21.36 10.88 -18.81
C ALA A 249 20.57 10.20 -19.95
N ARG A 250 19.24 10.39 -20.02
CA ARG A 250 18.37 9.77 -21.04
C ARG A 250 18.82 10.02 -22.48
N GLY A 251 19.25 11.24 -22.79
CA GLY A 251 19.72 11.59 -24.14
C GLY A 251 20.97 10.80 -24.56
N GLU A 252 21.89 10.56 -23.62
CA GLU A 252 23.11 9.79 -23.88
C GLU A 252 22.83 8.28 -24.02
N VAL A 253 21.92 7.76 -23.21
CA VAL A 253 21.46 6.36 -23.28
C VAL A 253 20.78 6.07 -24.62
N ASP A 254 19.88 6.96 -25.07
CA ASP A 254 19.17 6.80 -26.33
C ASP A 254 20.11 6.95 -27.54
N ALA A 255 21.09 7.86 -27.48
CA ALA A 255 22.12 7.99 -28.50
C ALA A 255 23.01 6.73 -28.61
N LEU A 256 23.41 6.14 -27.48
CA LEU A 256 24.21 4.93 -27.45
C LEU A 256 23.43 3.71 -27.97
N ARG A 257 22.14 3.60 -27.62
CA ARG A 257 21.25 2.57 -28.17
C ARG A 257 21.14 2.67 -29.68
N ALA A 258 20.93 3.88 -30.21
CA ALA A 258 20.83 4.12 -31.65
C ALA A 258 22.14 3.84 -32.41
N ALA A 259 23.29 4.03 -31.76
CA ALA A 259 24.59 3.67 -32.34
C ALA A 259 24.78 2.14 -32.41
N ILE A 260 24.49 1.43 -31.31
CA ILE A 260 24.58 -0.03 -31.25
C ILE A 260 23.63 -0.69 -32.27
N GLN A 261 22.40 -0.16 -32.40
CA GLN A 261 21.44 -0.68 -33.37
C GLN A 261 21.91 -0.52 -34.82
N ARG A 262 22.52 0.62 -35.17
CA ARG A 262 23.09 0.83 -36.51
C ARG A 262 24.24 -0.13 -36.80
N GLU A 263 25.10 -0.37 -35.81
CA GLU A 263 26.22 -1.31 -35.96
C GLU A 263 25.72 -2.74 -36.17
N LEU A 264 24.72 -3.18 -35.38
CA LEU A 264 24.09 -4.49 -35.57
C LEU A 264 23.40 -4.63 -36.94
N LEU A 265 22.79 -3.56 -37.45
CA LEU A 265 22.22 -3.57 -38.80
C LEU A 265 23.29 -3.66 -39.90
N ASN A 266 24.44 -3.02 -39.72
CA ASN A 266 25.55 -3.07 -40.67
C ASN A 266 26.28 -4.42 -40.69
N GLN A 267 26.25 -5.15 -39.56
CA GLN A 267 26.83 -6.49 -39.45
C GLN A 267 25.90 -7.62 -39.91
N LEU A 268 24.63 -7.30 -40.21
CA LEU A 268 23.72 -8.27 -40.81
C LEU A 268 24.21 -8.56 -42.25
N PRO A 269 24.58 -9.80 -42.60
CA PRO A 269 24.86 -10.15 -43.98
C PRO A 269 23.59 -9.90 -44.79
N ASP A 270 23.72 -9.33 -45.99
CA ASP A 270 22.66 -9.26 -47.00
C ASP A 270 22.14 -10.68 -47.23
N THR A 271 21.15 -11.08 -46.44
CA THR A 271 20.47 -12.35 -46.60
C THR A 271 19.45 -12.08 -47.67
N ASP A 272 19.94 -12.19 -48.90
CA ASP A 272 19.30 -11.85 -50.14
C ASP A 272 17.81 -12.18 -50.16
N ALA A 273 17.05 -11.19 -50.61
CA ALA A 273 15.78 -11.35 -51.29
C ALA A 273 15.95 -12.13 -52.62
N GLY A 274 16.42 -13.39 -52.53
CA GLY A 274 16.78 -14.27 -53.65
C GLY A 274 16.14 -15.64 -53.50
N GLY A 275 14.80 -15.69 -53.41
CA GLY A 275 14.06 -16.95 -53.24
C GLY A 275 12.66 -16.91 -53.86
N ALA A 276 12.48 -16.22 -55.00
CA ALA A 276 11.20 -16.16 -55.70
C ALA A 276 11.36 -15.95 -57.21
N ALA A 277 12.08 -16.86 -57.89
CA ALA A 277 11.97 -17.01 -59.35
C ALA A 277 12.66 -18.31 -59.79
N GLY A 278 11.89 -19.38 -60.06
CA GLY A 278 12.46 -20.56 -60.69
C GLY A 278 11.74 -21.88 -60.50
N SER A 279 10.44 -21.96 -60.83
CA SER A 279 9.83 -23.22 -61.29
C SER A 279 8.44 -22.94 -61.86
N ALA A 280 8.41 -22.40 -63.08
CA ALA A 280 7.28 -22.48 -63.99
C ALA A 280 7.76 -23.28 -65.21
N ASP A 281 7.25 -24.51 -65.38
CA ASP A 281 6.70 -25.10 -66.62
C ASP A 281 6.43 -26.61 -66.45
N PRO A 282 5.59 -27.29 -67.25
CA PRO A 282 4.25 -26.96 -67.77
C PRO A 282 3.21 -28.08 -67.48
N PRO A 283 1.90 -27.85 -67.73
CA PRO A 283 0.89 -28.92 -67.72
C PRO A 283 0.88 -29.71 -69.04
N SER A 284 1.29 -30.97 -69.00
CA SER A 284 1.05 -31.95 -70.08
C SER A 284 -0.24 -32.71 -69.79
N GLY A 285 -1.21 -32.59 -70.70
CA GLY A 285 -2.48 -33.29 -70.64
C GLY A 285 -2.44 -34.72 -71.19
N ASP A 286 -3.39 -35.53 -70.73
CA ASP A 286 -4.10 -36.59 -71.46
C ASP A 286 -5.24 -37.03 -70.50
N VAL A 287 -6.52 -36.74 -70.70
CA VAL A 287 -7.49 -37.23 -71.71
C VAL A 287 -7.77 -38.74 -71.61
N ALA A 288 -9.04 -39.05 -71.29
CA ALA A 288 -9.83 -40.24 -71.63
C ALA A 288 -9.38 -41.58 -70.99
N THR A 289 -10.19 -42.56 -70.61
CA THR A 289 -11.59 -42.99 -70.79
C THR A 289 -11.69 -44.21 -69.86
N ARG A 290 -12.78 -44.53 -69.13
CA ARG A 290 -14.04 -45.06 -69.62
C ARG A 290 -14.89 -45.43 -68.39
#